data_AF-A0A2M7UQY9-F1
#
_entry.id   AF-A0A2M7UQY9-F1
#
_cell.length_a   1.000
_cell.length_b   1.000
_cell.length_c   1.000
_cell.angle_alpha   90.00
_cell.angle_beta   90.00
_cell.angle_gamma   90.00
#
_symmetry.space_group_name_H-M   'P 1'
#
loop_
_entity.id
_entity.type
_entity.pdbx_description
1 polymer ?
#
loop_
_entity_poly.entity_id
_entity_poly.type
_entity_poly.pdbx_seq_one_letter_code
_entity_poly.pdbx_strand_id
1 'polypeptide(L)'
;MSQVSQQIVVDKNKTAEQYLIEAESFYIVPKLIREKFPDLIKLIFETESMNTEEREYWLQIMPIMSEDQITKFQGILLNEKNQLAKLDQEYATETESAPAQAPKFNEVTIKEKLANIRKEENLSKAGEQKEEEELFKHLQNL
;
A
#
# COMPACT_ATOMS: atom_id res chain seq x y z
N MET A 1 32.23 11.03 5.69
CA MET A 1 32.22 9.68 6.26
C MET A 1 30.76 9.28 6.37
N SER A 2 30.29 8.39 5.49
CA SER A 2 28.91 7.90 5.55
C SER A 2 28.74 7.10 6.83
N GLN A 3 27.87 7.58 7.73
CA GLN A 3 27.37 6.76 8.81
C GLN A 3 26.67 5.56 8.16
N VAL A 4 27.30 4.39 8.26
CA VAL A 4 26.64 3.13 7.99
C VAL A 4 25.45 3.10 8.94
N SER A 5 24.24 3.20 8.39
CA SER A 5 23.00 3.15 9.17
C SER A 5 23.03 1.88 10.01
N GLN A 6 23.24 2.02 11.32
CA GLN A 6 23.14 0.94 12.28
C GLN A 6 21.65 0.60 12.37
N GLN A 7 21.20 -0.32 11.51
CA GLN A 7 19.82 -0.76 11.46
C GLN A 7 19.78 -2.28 11.49
N ILE A 8 18.97 -2.79 12.41
CA ILE A 8 18.62 -4.21 12.47
C ILE A 8 17.78 -4.53 11.25
N VAL A 9 18.16 -5.59 10.53
CA VAL A 9 17.43 -6.01 9.34
C VAL A 9 16.14 -6.70 9.79
N VAL A 10 14.99 -6.11 9.46
CA VAL A 10 13.69 -6.69 9.79
C VAL A 10 13.43 -7.90 8.89
N ASP A 11 13.29 -9.08 9.52
CA ASP A 11 12.92 -10.34 8.87
C ASP A 11 11.90 -11.07 9.76
N LYS A 12 10.71 -11.33 9.19
CA LYS A 12 9.60 -11.98 9.90
C LYS A 12 9.93 -13.41 10.35
N ASN A 13 10.93 -14.04 9.73
CA ASN A 13 11.39 -15.40 10.09
C ASN A 13 12.38 -15.41 11.26
N LYS A 14 12.92 -14.24 11.66
CA LYS A 14 13.84 -14.17 12.79
C LYS A 14 13.13 -14.48 14.10
N THR A 15 13.77 -15.26 14.94
CA THR A 15 13.31 -15.52 16.31
C THR A 15 13.56 -14.30 17.21
N ALA A 16 12.85 -14.22 18.33
CA ALA A 16 13.08 -13.15 19.31
C ALA A 16 14.54 -13.12 19.81
N GLU A 17 15.16 -14.29 19.96
CA GLU A 17 16.57 -14.43 20.34
C GLU A 17 17.52 -13.85 19.28
N GLN A 18 17.23 -14.06 17.99
CA GLN A 18 18.05 -13.50 16.90
C GLN A 18 17.94 -11.97 16.86
N TYR A 19 16.74 -11.42 17.03
CA TYR A 19 16.54 -9.99 17.17
C TYR A 19 17.28 -9.43 18.38
N LEU A 20 17.30 -10.17 19.49
CA LEU A 20 17.98 -9.75 20.69
C LEU A 20 19.50 -9.70 20.51
N ILE A 21 20.11 -10.72 19.92
CA ILE A 21 21.55 -10.77 19.64
C ILE A 21 21.97 -9.63 18.69
N GLU A 22 21.17 -9.37 17.66
CA GLU A 22 21.43 -8.28 16.72
C GLU A 22 21.26 -6.93 17.42
N ALA A 23 20.21 -6.77 18.24
CA ALA A 23 19.99 -5.55 19.01
C ALA A 23 21.10 -5.28 20.02
N GLU A 24 21.65 -6.29 20.68
CA GLU A 24 22.82 -6.13 21.57
C GLU A 24 24.10 -5.72 20.82
N SER A 25 24.18 -5.99 19.52
CA SER A 25 25.34 -5.60 18.70
C SER A 25 25.31 -4.11 18.32
N PHE A 26 24.13 -3.49 18.32
CA PHE A 26 23.93 -2.10 17.90
C PHE A 26 23.46 -1.16 19.03
N TYR A 27 22.77 -1.69 20.04
CA TYR A 27 22.11 -0.91 21.08
C TYR A 27 22.36 -1.48 22.48
N ILE A 28 22.21 -0.61 23.48
CA ILE A 28 22.25 -1.03 24.89
C ILE A 28 20.88 -1.59 25.26
N VAL A 29 20.75 -2.92 25.23
CA VAL A 29 19.50 -3.58 25.63
C VAL A 29 19.49 -3.83 27.15
N PRO A 30 18.47 -3.31 27.89
CA PRO A 30 18.41 -3.48 29.33
C PRO A 30 18.18 -4.92 29.76
N LYS A 31 18.86 -5.35 30.84
CA LYS A 31 18.81 -6.74 31.34
C LYS A 31 17.38 -7.22 31.66
N LEU A 32 16.56 -6.35 32.25
CA LEU A 32 15.15 -6.65 32.56
C LEU A 32 14.37 -7.10 31.31
N ILE A 33 14.57 -6.40 30.19
CA ILE A 33 13.87 -6.66 28.94
C ILE A 33 14.42 -7.94 28.28
N ARG A 34 15.73 -8.17 28.35
CA ARG A 34 16.37 -9.39 27.86
C ARG A 34 15.82 -10.65 28.51
N GLU A 35 15.62 -10.61 29.82
CA GLU A 35 15.24 -11.79 30.59
C GLU A 35 13.72 -11.99 30.65
N LYS A 36 12.93 -10.91 30.76
CA LYS A 36 11.47 -11.01 30.95
C LYS A 36 10.65 -10.82 29.69
N PHE A 37 11.13 -10.03 28.72
CA PHE A 37 10.35 -9.61 27.57
C PHE A 37 11.13 -9.73 26.24
N PRO A 38 11.69 -10.92 25.90
CA PRO A 38 12.43 -11.10 24.67
C PRO A 38 11.55 -10.87 23.42
N ASP A 39 10.27 -11.25 23.47
CA ASP A 39 9.33 -11.05 22.36
C ASP A 39 9.00 -9.57 22.11
N LEU A 40 9.14 -8.72 23.14
CA LEU A 40 8.90 -7.28 22.98
C LEU A 40 9.96 -6.64 22.09
N ILE A 41 11.22 -7.10 22.18
CA ILE A 41 12.28 -6.65 21.29
C ILE A 41 11.92 -6.93 19.83
N LYS A 42 11.43 -8.14 19.55
CA LYS A 42 10.94 -8.49 18.21
C LYS A 42 9.82 -7.55 17.76
N LEU A 43 8.83 -7.28 18.61
CA LEU A 43 7.71 -6.39 18.27
C LEU A 43 8.16 -4.94 17.99
N ILE A 44 9.11 -4.41 18.74
CA ILE A 44 9.65 -3.04 18.55
C ILE A 44 10.36 -2.90 17.19
N PHE A 45 11.06 -3.93 16.75
CA PHE A 45 11.75 -3.90 15.45
C PHE A 45 10.84 -4.27 14.28
N GLU A 46 9.81 -5.10 14.50
CA GLU A 46 8.82 -5.45 13.47
C GLU A 46 7.74 -4.38 13.25
N THR A 47 7.46 -3.50 14.21
CA THR A 47 6.44 -2.46 14.02
C THR A 47 6.86 -1.42 12.97
N GLU A 48 5.91 -1.08 12.12
CA GLU A 48 6.03 -0.05 11.08
C GLU A 48 5.80 1.36 11.63
N SER A 49 5.27 1.47 12.86
CA SER A 49 4.93 2.74 13.51
C SER A 49 6.11 3.40 14.24
N MET A 50 7.30 2.80 14.19
CA MET A 50 8.50 3.35 14.82
C MET A 50 9.67 3.46 13.85
N ASN A 51 10.36 4.60 13.91
CA ASN A 51 11.64 4.82 13.24
C ASN A 51 12.82 4.37 14.14
N THR A 52 14.04 4.42 13.59
CA THR A 52 15.25 3.95 14.30
C THR A 52 15.50 4.70 15.62
N GLU A 53 15.30 6.02 15.65
CA GLU A 53 15.52 6.85 16.83
C GLU A 53 14.48 6.56 17.92
N GLU A 54 13.22 6.36 17.52
CA GLU A 54 12.13 6.00 18.44
C GLU A 54 12.37 4.62 19.08
N ARG A 55 12.87 3.65 18.30
CA ARG A 55 13.20 2.32 18.83
C ARG A 55 14.31 2.40 19.89
N GLU A 56 15.35 3.18 19.62
CA GLU A 56 16.41 3.41 20.61
C GLU A 56 15.88 4.12 21.86
N TYR A 57 15.04 5.14 21.69
CA TYR A 57 14.40 5.83 22.79
C TYR A 57 13.55 4.88 23.66
N TRP A 58 12.74 4.03 23.04
CA TRP A 58 11.97 3.03 23.77
C TRP A 58 12.85 2.05 24.56
N LEU A 59 13.97 1.60 23.99
CA LEU A 59 14.95 0.76 24.70
C LEU A 59 15.52 1.43 25.93
N GLN A 60 15.72 2.75 25.91
CA GLN A 60 16.21 3.53 27.04
C GLN A 60 15.14 3.80 28.12
N ILE A 61 13.87 3.91 27.73
CA ILE A 61 12.75 4.22 28.63
C ILE A 61 12.13 2.96 29.27
N MET A 62 12.16 1.82 28.58
CA MET A 62 11.61 0.57 29.13
C MET A 62 12.12 0.18 30.54
N PRO A 63 13.38 0.41 30.93
CA PRO A 63 13.87 0.12 32.28
C PRO A 63 13.25 0.95 33.39
N ILE A 64 12.77 2.16 33.06
CA ILE A 64 12.15 3.06 34.04
C ILE A 64 10.63 2.87 34.12
N MET A 65 10.05 2.09 33.21
CA MET A 65 8.64 1.72 33.24
C MET A 65 8.37 0.59 34.23
N SER A 66 7.15 0.57 34.78
CA SER A 66 6.68 -0.58 35.57
C SER A 66 6.37 -1.78 34.67
N GLU A 67 6.36 -2.98 35.24
CA GLU A 67 6.03 -4.21 34.50
C GLU A 67 4.63 -4.15 33.86
N ASP A 68 3.66 -3.53 34.54
CA ASP A 68 2.32 -3.30 34.00
C ASP A 68 2.34 -2.36 32.78
N GLN A 69 3.18 -1.32 32.81
CA GLN A 69 3.34 -0.41 31.68
C GLN A 69 3.98 -1.11 30.48
N ILE A 70 5.01 -1.94 30.72
CA ILE A 70 5.64 -2.75 29.68
C ILE A 70 4.63 -3.73 29.07
N THR A 71 3.82 -4.37 29.90
CA THR A 71 2.77 -5.30 29.43
C THR A 71 1.71 -4.59 28.60
N LYS A 72 1.28 -3.39 29.01
CA LYS A 72 0.37 -2.55 28.21
C LYS A 72 0.99 -2.14 26.88
N PHE A 73 2.26 -1.74 26.89
CA PHE A 73 3.00 -1.38 25.69
C PHE A 73 3.10 -2.58 24.71
N GLN A 74 3.45 -3.76 25.21
CA GLN A 74 3.42 -5.00 24.44
C GLN A 74 2.03 -5.27 23.85
N GLY A 75 0.97 -5.06 24.63
CA GLY A 75 -0.41 -5.22 24.18
C GLY A 75 -0.79 -4.25 23.05
N ILE A 76 -0.31 -3.00 23.10
CA ILE A 76 -0.52 -2.00 22.04
C ILE A 76 0.13 -2.49 20.74
N LEU A 77 1.39 -2.89 20.78
CA LEU A 77 2.12 -3.37 19.60
C LEU A 77 1.51 -4.65 19.02
N LEU A 78 1.05 -5.55 19.87
CA LEU A 78 0.38 -6.77 19.43
C LEU A 78 -0.96 -6.46 18.75
N ASN A 79 -1.75 -5.56 19.33
CA ASN A 79 -3.01 -5.13 18.74
C ASN A 79 -2.80 -4.44 17.38
N GLU A 80 -1.80 -3.58 17.28
CA GLU A 80 -1.40 -2.95 16.01
C GLU A 80 -1.07 -4.00 14.95
N LYS A 81 -0.20 -4.97 15.27
CA LYS A 81 0.15 -6.07 14.36
C LYS A 81 -1.07 -6.85 13.89
N ASN A 82 -2.01 -7.12 14.80
CA ASN A 82 -3.25 -7.83 14.45
C ASN A 82 -4.20 -6.99 13.58
N GLN A 83 -4.27 -5.68 13.82
CA GLN A 83 -5.06 -4.77 13.00
C GLN A 83 -4.51 -4.67 11.58
N LEU A 84 -3.19 -4.55 11.42
CA LEU A 84 -2.53 -4.56 10.12
C LEU A 84 -2.75 -5.89 9.40
N ALA A 85 -2.56 -7.03 10.08
CA ALA A 85 -2.81 -8.34 9.48
C ALA A 85 -4.28 -8.52 9.06
N LYS A 86 -5.22 -7.96 9.81
CA LYS A 86 -6.64 -7.97 9.47
C LYS A 86 -6.92 -7.11 8.22
N LEU A 87 -6.35 -5.92 8.13
CA LEU A 87 -6.45 -5.06 6.96
C LEU A 87 -5.88 -5.77 5.72
N ASP A 88 -4.70 -6.37 5.83
CA ASP A 88 -4.08 -7.14 4.74
C ASP A 88 -5.00 -8.27 4.25
N GLN A 89 -5.66 -8.98 5.17
CA GLN A 89 -6.62 -10.03 4.83
C GLN A 89 -7.88 -9.47 4.16
N GLU A 90 -8.43 -8.36 4.65
CA GLU A 90 -9.59 -7.69 4.06
C GLU A 90 -9.27 -7.22 2.64
N TYR A 91 -8.13 -6.57 2.41
CA TYR A 91 -7.67 -6.16 1.09
C TYR A 91 -7.39 -7.34 0.15
N ALA A 92 -6.79 -8.43 0.64
CA ALA A 92 -6.59 -9.64 -0.16
C ALA A 92 -7.94 -10.23 -0.60
N THR A 93 -8.92 -10.27 0.30
CA THR A 93 -10.27 -10.79 0.02
C THR A 93 -11.02 -9.88 -0.96
N GLU A 94 -10.92 -8.55 -0.83
CA GLU A 94 -11.50 -7.60 -1.79
C GLU A 94 -10.85 -7.70 -3.18
N THR A 95 -9.55 -7.96 -3.24
CA THR A 95 -8.83 -8.11 -4.52
C THR A 95 -9.15 -9.44 -5.21
N GLU A 96 -9.36 -10.53 -4.45
CA GLU A 96 -9.80 -11.82 -4.99
C GLU A 96 -11.27 -11.83 -5.41
N SER A 97 -12.13 -11.04 -4.73
CA SER A 97 -13.56 -10.92 -5.04
C SER A 97 -13.89 -9.84 -6.06
N ALA A 98 -12.95 -8.95 -6.37
CA ALA A 98 -13.05 -8.10 -7.56
C ALA A 98 -13.00 -9.02 -8.80
N PRO A 99 -14.07 -9.08 -9.62
CA PRO A 99 -13.99 -9.83 -10.86
C PRO A 99 -12.82 -9.27 -11.68
N ALA A 100 -12.01 -10.15 -12.26
CA ALA A 100 -10.90 -9.86 -13.18
C ALA A 100 -11.33 -9.16 -14.49
N GLN A 101 -12.37 -8.34 -14.43
CA GLN A 101 -12.94 -7.53 -15.47
C GLN A 101 -12.76 -6.04 -15.12
N ALA A 102 -11.54 -5.64 -14.75
CA ALA A 102 -11.10 -4.37 -15.30
C ALA A 102 -11.20 -4.55 -16.82
N PRO A 103 -12.01 -3.75 -17.56
CA PRO A 103 -12.12 -3.92 -19.00
C PRO A 103 -10.70 -3.79 -19.56
N LYS A 104 -10.15 -4.91 -20.05
CA LYS A 104 -8.85 -4.88 -20.74
C LYS A 104 -9.00 -3.84 -21.82
N PHE A 105 -8.18 -2.80 -21.77
CA PHE A 105 -8.07 -1.78 -22.80
C PHE A 105 -7.73 -2.51 -24.11
N ASN A 106 -8.75 -2.87 -24.87
CA ASN A 106 -8.58 -3.63 -26.09
C ASN A 106 -8.49 -2.59 -27.20
N GLU A 107 -7.27 -2.18 -27.54
CA GLU A 107 -7.01 -1.15 -28.56
C GLU A 107 -7.76 -1.41 -29.86
N VAL A 108 -7.94 -2.69 -30.22
CA VAL A 108 -8.67 -3.12 -31.42
C VAL A 108 -10.12 -2.67 -31.36
N THR A 109 -10.81 -2.91 -30.25
CA THR A 109 -12.22 -2.54 -30.07
C THR A 109 -12.41 -1.01 -30.03
N ILE A 110 -11.45 -0.27 -29.49
CA ILE A 110 -11.49 1.20 -29.46
C ILE A 110 -11.28 1.76 -30.87
N LYS A 111 -10.32 1.21 -31.63
CA LYS A 111 -10.07 1.61 -33.02
C LYS A 111 -11.28 1.32 -33.92
N GLU A 112 -11.94 0.18 -33.75
CA GLU A 112 -13.17 -0.16 -34.48
C GLU A 112 -14.33 0.81 -34.16
N LYS A 113 -14.55 1.12 -32.87
CA LYS A 113 -15.57 2.10 -32.47
C LYS A 113 -15.30 3.49 -33.07
N LEU A 114 -14.05 3.96 -33.03
CA LEU A 114 -13.67 5.25 -33.62
C LEU A 114 -13.83 5.27 -35.14
N ALA A 115 -13.53 4.15 -35.82
CA ALA A 115 -13.73 4.03 -37.26
C ALA A 115 -15.22 4.07 -37.64
N ASN A 116 -16.07 3.39 -36.87
CA ASN A 116 -17.53 3.40 -37.09
C ASN A 116 -18.13 4.79 -36.88
N ILE A 117 -17.75 5.49 -35.80
CA ILE A 117 -18.20 6.86 -35.54
C ILE A 117 -17.81 7.80 -36.69
N ARG A 118 -16.56 7.75 -37.16
CA ARG A 118 -16.12 8.57 -38.30
C ARG A 118 -16.87 8.27 -39.59
N LYS A 119 -17.21 7.00 -39.81
CA LYS A 119 -17.98 6.59 -41.00
C LYS A 119 -19.40 7.12 -40.93
N GLU A 120 -20.05 7.03 -39.77
CA GLU A 120 -21.38 7.59 -39.53
C GLU A 120 -21.41 9.12 -39.64
N GLU A 121 -20.42 9.82 -39.09
CA GLU A 121 -20.29 11.28 -39.23
C GLU A 121 -20.12 11.71 -40.69
N ASN A 122 -19.31 10.99 -41.48
CA ASN A 122 -19.13 11.30 -42.89
C ASN A 122 -20.40 10.99 -43.72
N LEU A 123 -21.13 9.94 -43.36
CA LEU A 123 -22.41 9.62 -43.98
C LEU A 123 -23.47 10.68 -43.66
N SER A 124 -23.55 11.13 -42.41
CA SER A 124 -24.46 12.21 -42.00
C SER A 124 -24.14 13.50 -42.74
N LYS A 125 -22.87 13.93 -42.76
CA LYS A 125 -22.43 15.13 -43.48
C LYS A 125 -22.73 15.07 -44.98
N ALA A 126 -22.54 13.91 -45.62
CA ALA A 126 -22.85 13.75 -47.03
C ALA A 126 -24.37 13.73 -47.30
N GLY A 127 -25.18 13.27 -46.35
CA GLY A 127 -26.63 13.38 -46.37
C GLY A 127 -27.09 14.83 -46.25
N GLU A 128 -26.60 15.52 -45.23
CA GLU A 128 -26.85 16.95 -44.96
C GLU A 128 -26.48 17.82 -46.17
N GLN A 129 -25.30 17.61 -46.78
CA GLN A 129 -24.89 18.35 -47.98
C GLN A 129 -25.82 18.14 -49.18
N LYS A 130 -26.28 16.90 -49.41
CA LYS A 130 -27.22 16.63 -50.50
C LYS A 130 -28.57 17.29 -50.24
N GLU A 131 -29.02 17.27 -49.00
CA GLU A 131 -30.29 17.89 -48.61
C GLU A 131 -30.20 19.42 -48.73
N GLU A 132 -29.07 20.02 -48.34
CA GLU A 132 -28.76 21.43 -48.55
C GLU A 132 -28.73 21.80 -50.04
N GLU A 133 -28.09 21.00 -50.89
CA GLU A 133 -28.05 21.23 -52.34
C GLU A 133 -29.43 21.16 -52.99
N GLU A 134 -30.28 20.21 -52.59
CA GLU A 134 -31.64 20.09 -53.08
C GLU A 134 -32.52 21.27 -52.63
N LEU A 135 -32.40 21.70 -51.36
CA LEU A 135 -33.06 22.90 -50.86
C LEU A 135 -32.61 24.16 -51.62
N PHE A 136 -31.31 24.27 -51.91
CA PHE A 136 -30.76 25.40 -52.67
C PHE A 136 -31.29 25.46 -54.11
N LYS A 137 -31.36 24.31 -54.80
CA LYS A 137 -31.96 24.23 -56.15
C LYS A 137 -33.44 24.60 -56.14
N HIS A 138 -34.18 24.22 -55.09
CA HIS A 138 -35.59 24.59 -54.96
C HIS A 138 -35.78 26.10 -54.78
N LEU A 139 -34.91 26.73 -53.98
CA LEU A 139 -34.91 28.19 -53.78
C LEU A 139 -34.48 28.98 -55.02
N GLN A 140 -33.60 28.45 -55.88
CA GLN A 140 -33.19 29.10 -57.13
C GLN A 140 -34.26 29.08 -58.24
N ASN A 141 -35.26 28.19 -58.13
CA ASN A 141 -36.35 28.06 -59.10
C ASN A 141 -37.63 28.81 -58.68
N LEU A 142 -37.57 29.61 -57.61
CA LEU A 142 -38.61 30.55 -57.14
C LEU A 142 -38.28 31.98 -57.58
#